data_AF-N6TIN5-F1
#
_entry.id   AF-N6TIN5-F1
#
_cell.length_a   1.000
_cell.length_b   1.000
_cell.length_c   1.000
_cell.angle_alpha   90.00
_cell.angle_beta   90.00
_cell.angle_gamma   90.00
#
_symmetry.space_group_name_H-M   'P 1'
#
loop_
_entity.id
_entity.type
_entity.pdbx_description
1 polymer ?
#
loop_
_entity_poly.entity_id
_entity_poly.type
_entity_poly.pdbx_seq_one_letter_code
_entity_poly.pdbx_strand_id
1 'polypeptide(L)'
;MQVMFFNYLLDIATIIASVVVVIITIKSGGQVLAASALRGLRFFQILRMARMDRRGGTWKLLISVIYAHRQELMTTLYIGFLGLILASFVVFLVEKDLPNTKFTNFAQALWWGVITLCTVGYGDMVPETWQGKIIASFCSLLGISFFALPAGILGSGFALKVQEQQRQKHMIRRRQPAATLIQSIWRCYAADEKSMSEATWKIHQVRYSPPA
;
A
#
# COMPACT_ATOMS: atom_id res chain seq x y z
N MET A 1 9.81 -1.96 -16.69
CA MET A 1 10.15 -3.30 -17.22
C MET A 1 10.11 -4.37 -16.13
N GLN A 2 10.83 -4.21 -15.01
CA GLN A 2 10.93 -5.21 -13.93
C GLN A 2 9.61 -5.64 -13.27
N VAL A 3 8.69 -4.69 -12.98
CA VAL A 3 7.36 -5.00 -12.38
C VAL A 3 6.45 -5.76 -13.34
N MET A 4 6.54 -5.46 -14.63
CA MET A 4 5.73 -6.13 -15.67
C MET A 4 6.20 -7.58 -15.85
N PHE A 5 7.52 -7.81 -15.79
CA PHE A 5 8.11 -9.14 -15.84
C PHE A 5 7.74 -9.99 -14.61
N PHE A 6 7.78 -9.41 -13.41
CA PHE A 6 7.36 -10.09 -12.18
C PHE A 6 5.87 -10.47 -12.21
N ASN A 7 5.00 -9.54 -12.64
CA ASN A 7 3.57 -9.81 -12.79
C ASN A 7 3.30 -10.92 -13.84
N TYR A 8 4.09 -10.96 -14.92
CA TYR A 8 4.01 -12.01 -15.93
C TYR A 8 4.46 -13.39 -15.42
N LEU A 9 5.53 -13.44 -14.62
CA LEU A 9 6.00 -14.67 -13.97
C LEU A 9 4.94 -15.23 -13.00
N LEU A 10 4.33 -14.35 -12.20
CA LEU A 10 3.21 -14.73 -11.33
C LEU A 10 2.01 -15.23 -12.13
N ASP A 11 1.71 -14.60 -13.27
CA ASP A 11 0.61 -15.01 -14.15
C ASP A 11 0.84 -16.45 -14.65
N ILE A 12 2.02 -16.72 -15.21
CA ILE A 12 2.43 -18.06 -15.65
C ILE A 12 2.36 -19.07 -14.51
N ALA A 13 2.93 -18.75 -13.34
CA ALA A 13 2.91 -19.65 -12.19
C ALA A 13 1.48 -20.00 -11.74
N THR A 14 0.57 -19.02 -11.72
CA THR A 14 -0.84 -19.26 -11.36
C THR A 14 -1.57 -20.10 -12.43
N ILE A 15 -1.28 -19.88 -13.71
CA ILE A 15 -1.86 -20.65 -14.82
C ILE A 15 -1.37 -22.10 -14.72
N ILE A 16 -0.07 -22.32 -14.59
CA ILE A 16 0.53 -23.65 -14.44
C ILE A 16 -0.06 -24.37 -13.22
N ALA A 17 -0.11 -23.71 -12.06
CA ALA A 17 -0.68 -24.31 -10.86
C ALA A 17 -2.17 -24.68 -11.04
N SER A 18 -2.96 -23.83 -11.70
CA SER A 18 -4.37 -24.13 -11.99
C SER A 18 -4.56 -25.32 -12.93
N VAL A 19 -3.72 -25.41 -13.98
CA VAL A 19 -3.75 -26.51 -14.94
C VAL A 19 -3.32 -27.82 -14.29
N VAL A 20 -2.25 -27.81 -13.48
CA VAL A 20 -1.77 -28.98 -12.74
C VAL A 20 -2.85 -29.52 -11.80
N VAL A 21 -3.53 -28.63 -11.05
CA VAL A 21 -4.62 -29.02 -10.14
C VAL A 21 -5.80 -29.64 -10.91
N VAL A 22 -6.17 -29.08 -12.07
CA VAL A 22 -7.25 -29.62 -12.92
C VAL A 22 -6.87 -31.01 -13.46
N ILE A 23 -5.65 -31.21 -13.94
CA ILE A 23 -5.17 -32.50 -14.45
C ILE A 23 -5.19 -33.58 -13.37
N ILE A 24 -4.72 -33.25 -12.16
CA ILE A 24 -4.74 -34.17 -11.00
C ILE A 24 -6.19 -34.54 -10.65
N THR A 25 -7.10 -33.57 -10.67
CA THR A 25 -8.52 -33.78 -10.38
C THR A 25 -9.17 -34.74 -11.38
N ILE A 26 -8.89 -34.58 -12.67
CA ILE A 26 -9.42 -35.45 -13.73
C ILE A 26 -8.82 -36.86 -13.64
N LYS A 27 -7.51 -36.98 -13.38
CA LYS A 27 -6.81 -38.27 -13.32
C LYS A 27 -7.15 -39.08 -12.06
N SER A 28 -7.40 -38.44 -10.92
CA SER A 28 -7.72 -39.11 -9.65
C SER A 28 -9.20 -39.46 -9.45
N GLY A 29 -10.05 -39.28 -10.47
CA GLY A 29 -11.42 -39.82 -10.47
C GLY A 29 -12.30 -39.40 -9.30
N GLY A 30 -12.03 -38.25 -8.66
CA GLY A 30 -12.85 -37.72 -7.56
C GLY A 30 -12.52 -38.23 -6.14
N GLN A 31 -11.38 -38.88 -5.89
CA GLN A 31 -10.94 -39.17 -4.52
C GLN A 31 -10.61 -37.91 -3.70
N VAL A 32 -10.57 -38.04 -2.37
CA VAL A 32 -10.38 -36.97 -1.35
C VAL A 32 -9.21 -35.99 -1.66
N LEU A 33 -8.19 -36.43 -2.38
CA LEU A 33 -7.09 -35.59 -2.90
C LEU A 33 -7.56 -34.51 -3.88
N ALA A 34 -8.54 -34.79 -4.73
CA ALA A 34 -9.14 -33.83 -5.65
C ALA A 34 -9.87 -32.70 -4.89
N ALA A 35 -10.57 -33.03 -3.81
CA ALA A 35 -11.25 -32.04 -2.97
C ALA A 35 -10.27 -31.09 -2.27
N SER A 36 -9.14 -31.62 -1.76
CA SER A 36 -8.05 -30.81 -1.19
C SER A 36 -7.37 -29.92 -2.23
N ALA A 37 -7.15 -30.43 -3.45
CA ALA A 37 -6.56 -29.65 -4.54
C ALA A 37 -7.48 -28.52 -5.01
N LEU A 38 -8.80 -28.75 -5.08
CA LEU A 38 -9.82 -27.73 -5.38
C LEU A 38 -9.88 -26.63 -4.31
N ARG A 39 -9.64 -26.95 -3.03
CA ARG A 39 -9.50 -25.92 -1.98
C ARG A 39 -8.25 -25.07 -2.18
N GLY A 40 -7.14 -25.69 -2.57
CA GLY A 40 -5.91 -24.97 -2.96
C GLY A 40 -6.11 -24.04 -4.17
N LEU A 41 -6.99 -24.40 -5.10
CA LEU A 41 -7.33 -23.54 -6.25
C LEU A 41 -7.93 -22.19 -5.82
N ARG A 42 -8.70 -22.15 -4.71
CA ARG A 42 -9.26 -20.89 -4.17
C ARG A 42 -8.17 -19.94 -3.69
N PHE A 43 -7.06 -20.46 -3.19
CA PHE A 43 -5.89 -19.64 -2.82
C PHE A 43 -5.25 -19.01 -4.07
N PHE A 44 -5.12 -19.75 -5.17
CA PHE A 44 -4.65 -19.21 -6.45
C PHE A 44 -5.61 -18.18 -7.07
N GLN A 45 -6.91 -18.26 -6.77
CA GLN A 45 -7.88 -17.22 -7.17
C GLN A 45 -7.65 -15.89 -6.44
N ILE A 46 -7.23 -15.90 -5.18
CA ILE A 46 -6.86 -14.68 -4.44
C ILE A 46 -5.60 -14.04 -5.06
N LEU A 47 -4.62 -14.86 -5.46
CA LEU A 47 -3.46 -14.41 -6.23
C LEU A 47 -3.87 -13.79 -7.57
N ARG A 48 -5.04 -14.16 -8.15
CA ARG A 48 -5.60 -13.48 -9.32
C ARG A 48 -5.98 -12.03 -9.04
N MET A 49 -6.60 -11.77 -7.90
CA MET A 49 -7.06 -10.43 -7.53
C MET A 49 -5.89 -9.49 -7.22
N ALA A 50 -4.78 -10.03 -6.70
CA ALA A 50 -3.52 -9.31 -6.54
C ALA A 50 -2.93 -8.78 -7.87
N ARG A 51 -3.36 -9.32 -9.02
CA ARG A 51 -2.95 -8.87 -10.37
C ARG A 51 -3.56 -7.53 -10.82
N MET A 52 -4.47 -6.93 -10.03
CA MET A 52 -5.21 -5.74 -10.47
C MET A 52 -4.33 -4.47 -10.61
N ASP A 53 -3.14 -4.43 -10.00
CA ASP A 53 -2.20 -3.31 -10.17
C ASP A 53 -1.19 -3.56 -11.31
N ARG A 54 -1.67 -3.48 -12.56
CA ARG A 54 -0.88 -3.73 -13.79
C ARG A 54 0.36 -2.82 -13.93
N ARG A 55 0.43 -1.71 -13.19
CA ARG A 55 1.55 -0.74 -13.24
C ARG A 55 2.36 -0.67 -11.94
N GLY A 56 1.94 -1.39 -10.88
CA GLY A 56 2.52 -1.29 -9.54
C GLY A 56 2.45 0.14 -8.98
N GLY A 57 1.53 0.96 -9.48
CA GLY A 57 1.47 2.39 -9.17
C GLY A 57 1.05 2.61 -7.72
N THR A 58 0.09 1.81 -7.25
CA THR A 58 -0.43 1.86 -5.88
C THR A 58 0.64 1.40 -4.90
N TRP A 59 1.32 0.29 -5.20
CA TRP A 59 2.43 -0.20 -4.38
C TRP A 59 3.60 0.78 -4.32
N LYS A 60 4.00 1.38 -5.44
CA LYS A 60 5.05 2.40 -5.47
C LYS A 60 4.66 3.64 -4.68
N LEU A 61 3.42 4.09 -4.79
CA LEU A 61 2.91 5.23 -4.04
C LEU A 61 3.00 4.95 -2.54
N LEU A 62 2.46 3.81 -2.10
CA LEU A 62 2.40 3.36 -0.71
C LEU A 62 3.81 3.22 -0.13
N ILE A 63 4.69 2.46 -0.78
CA ILE A 63 6.09 2.30 -0.33
C ILE A 63 6.79 3.65 -0.26
N SER A 64 6.53 4.55 -1.21
CA SER A 64 7.17 5.86 -1.22
C SER A 64 6.63 6.80 -0.13
N VAL A 65 5.37 6.65 0.32
CA VAL A 65 4.85 7.36 1.51
C VAL A 65 5.47 6.78 2.78
N ILE A 66 5.50 5.44 2.92
CA ILE A 66 6.14 4.77 4.07
C ILE A 66 7.61 5.18 4.18
N TYR A 67 8.35 5.18 3.07
CA TYR A 67 9.76 5.53 3.08
C TYR A 67 10.01 7.01 3.45
N ALA A 68 9.12 7.90 3.02
CA ALA A 68 9.18 9.32 3.37
C ALA A 68 8.95 9.55 4.87
N HIS A 69 7.97 8.86 5.47
CA HIS A 69 7.61 8.98 6.89
C HIS A 69 8.18 7.85 7.76
N ARG A 70 9.24 7.17 7.30
CA ARG A 70 9.75 5.96 7.97
C ARG A 70 10.20 6.22 9.41
N GLN A 71 10.77 7.40 9.68
CA GLN A 71 11.25 7.74 11.01
C GLN A 71 10.09 7.86 11.99
N GLU A 72 9.06 8.64 11.63
CA GLU A 72 7.84 8.82 12.43
C GLU A 72 7.10 7.50 12.65
N LEU A 73 7.01 6.66 11.61
CA LEU A 73 6.39 5.35 11.68
C LEU A 73 7.17 4.39 12.61
N MET A 74 8.50 4.35 12.50
CA MET A 74 9.32 3.50 13.36
C MET A 74 9.28 3.97 14.82
N THR A 75 9.30 5.28 15.07
CA THR A 75 9.21 5.83 16.42
C THR A 75 7.86 5.52 17.08
N THR A 76 6.76 5.72 16.36
CA THR A 76 5.41 5.44 16.91
C THR A 76 5.21 3.94 17.17
N LEU A 77 5.64 3.07 16.26
CA LEU A 77 5.61 1.62 16.46
C LEU A 77 6.51 1.17 17.61
N TYR A 78 7.71 1.74 17.75
CA TYR A 78 8.63 1.42 18.83
C TYR A 78 8.04 1.78 20.20
N ILE A 79 7.51 3.00 20.34
CA ILE A 79 6.88 3.46 21.58
C ILE A 79 5.61 2.65 21.87
N GLY A 80 4.79 2.38 20.84
CA GLY A 80 3.58 1.56 20.97
C GLY A 80 3.90 0.13 21.43
N PHE A 81 4.92 -0.50 20.85
CA PHE A 81 5.35 -1.85 21.22
C PHE A 81 5.94 -1.91 22.64
N LEU A 82 6.72 -0.90 23.02
CA LEU A 82 7.22 -0.78 24.40
C LEU A 82 6.07 -0.59 25.40
N GLY A 83 5.11 0.27 25.07
CA GLY A 83 3.90 0.49 25.85
C GLY A 83 3.02 -0.76 25.96
N LEU A 84 2.94 -1.56 24.90
CA LEU A 84 2.25 -2.85 24.89
C LEU A 84 2.87 -3.84 25.86
N ILE A 85 4.20 -4.01 25.81
CA ILE A 85 4.92 -4.91 26.73
C ILE A 85 4.73 -4.44 28.17
N LEU A 86 4.87 -3.13 28.43
CA LEU A 86 4.68 -2.55 29.76
C LEU A 86 3.25 -2.76 30.27
N ALA A 87 2.24 -2.45 29.48
CA ALA A 87 0.83 -2.60 29.85
C ALA A 87 0.50 -4.07 30.19
N SER A 88 0.90 -5.00 29.31
CA SER A 88 0.71 -6.43 29.53
C SER A 88 1.45 -6.92 30.77
N PHE A 89 2.66 -6.42 31.04
CA PHE A 89 3.43 -6.81 32.22
C PHE A 89 2.79 -6.32 33.51
N VAL A 90 2.38 -5.05 33.59
CA VAL A 90 1.75 -4.51 34.80
C VAL A 90 0.42 -5.20 35.08
N VAL A 91 -0.42 -5.42 34.06
CA VAL A 91 -1.70 -6.14 34.25
C VAL A 91 -1.46 -7.59 34.65
N PHE A 92 -0.46 -8.26 34.07
CA PHE A 92 -0.07 -9.61 34.49
C PHE A 92 0.33 -9.65 35.97
N LEU A 93 1.16 -8.71 36.44
CA LEU A 93 1.59 -8.69 37.84
C LEU A 93 0.42 -8.52 38.83
N VAL A 94 -0.59 -7.74 38.45
CA VAL A 94 -1.77 -7.49 39.31
C VAL A 94 -2.74 -8.66 39.28
N GLU A 95 -2.90 -9.32 38.13
CA GLU A 95 -3.92 -10.36 37.94
C GLU A 95 -3.42 -11.80 38.12
N LYS A 96 -2.10 -12.04 38.22
CA LYS A 96 -1.53 -13.41 38.25
C LYS A 96 -1.87 -14.22 39.51
N ASP A 97 -2.09 -13.57 40.66
CA ASP A 97 -2.24 -14.23 41.96
C ASP A 97 -3.70 -14.55 42.32
N LEU A 98 -4.66 -14.29 41.43
CA LEU A 98 -6.08 -14.47 41.72
C LEU A 98 -6.58 -15.88 41.36
N PRO A 99 -7.33 -16.55 42.26
CA PRO A 99 -8.04 -17.77 41.93
C PRO A 99 -9.16 -17.44 40.93
N ASN A 100 -9.11 -18.02 39.73
CA ASN A 100 -9.95 -17.76 38.54
C ASN A 100 -9.45 -16.69 37.54
N THR A 101 -8.20 -16.26 37.63
CA THR A 101 -7.62 -15.40 36.58
C THR A 101 -7.45 -16.18 35.27
N LYS A 102 -7.76 -15.52 34.15
CA LYS A 102 -7.37 -16.03 32.82
C LYS A 102 -5.92 -15.72 32.49
N PHE A 103 -5.21 -14.91 33.29
CA PHE A 103 -3.82 -14.51 33.08
C PHE A 103 -2.84 -15.52 33.69
N THR A 104 -2.75 -16.73 33.14
CA THR A 104 -1.89 -17.80 33.69
C THR A 104 -0.40 -17.62 33.36
N ASN A 105 -0.10 -16.99 32.23
CA ASN A 105 1.27 -16.74 31.79
C ASN A 105 1.39 -15.36 31.13
N PHE A 106 2.62 -14.88 30.97
CA PHE A 106 2.87 -13.58 30.35
C PHE A 106 2.40 -13.51 28.89
N ALA A 107 2.45 -14.63 28.14
CA ALA A 107 1.98 -14.66 26.75
C ALA A 107 0.47 -14.38 26.63
N GLN A 108 -0.32 -14.82 27.60
CA GLN A 108 -1.76 -14.53 27.69
C GLN A 108 -2.04 -13.06 28.02
N ALA A 109 -1.22 -12.44 28.88
CA ALA A 109 -1.30 -11.00 29.12
C ALA A 109 -0.87 -10.19 27.89
N LEU A 110 0.11 -10.70 27.12
CA LEU A 110 0.53 -10.10 25.85
C LEU A 110 -0.59 -10.18 24.81
N TRP A 111 -1.27 -11.32 24.70
CA TRP A 111 -2.45 -11.50 23.84
C TRP A 111 -3.53 -10.47 24.17
N TRP A 112 -3.89 -10.36 25.46
CA TRP A 112 -4.83 -9.34 25.92
C TRP A 112 -4.40 -7.92 25.53
N GLY A 113 -3.11 -7.58 25.72
CA GLY A 113 -2.56 -6.28 25.35
C GLY A 113 -2.67 -5.99 23.85
N VAL A 114 -2.35 -6.96 22.99
CA VAL A 114 -2.49 -6.84 21.53
C VAL A 114 -3.95 -6.60 21.15
N ILE A 115 -4.88 -7.41 21.65
CA ILE A 115 -6.31 -7.31 21.31
C ILE A 115 -6.93 -6.02 21.83
N THR A 116 -6.49 -5.52 22.99
CA THR A 116 -7.00 -4.30 23.60
C THR A 116 -6.42 -3.04 22.94
N LEU A 117 -5.10 -2.96 22.74
CA LEU A 117 -4.45 -1.79 22.15
C LEU A 117 -4.74 -1.63 20.66
N CYS A 118 -4.97 -2.74 19.95
CA CYS A 118 -5.47 -2.72 18.57
C CYS A 118 -6.99 -2.49 18.49
N THR A 119 -7.67 -2.21 19.60
CA THR A 119 -9.13 -1.94 19.68
C THR A 119 -10.02 -3.07 19.13
N VAL A 120 -9.54 -4.31 19.13
CA VAL A 120 -10.31 -5.49 18.69
C VAL A 120 -11.29 -5.92 19.77
N GLY A 121 -10.81 -6.07 21.01
CA GLY A 121 -11.65 -6.28 22.19
C GLY A 121 -12.53 -7.54 22.16
N TYR A 122 -11.96 -8.72 21.95
CA TYR A 122 -12.74 -9.98 21.93
C TYR A 122 -13.49 -10.28 23.25
N GLY A 123 -12.98 -9.79 24.39
CA GLY A 123 -13.58 -10.04 25.71
C GLY A 123 -13.36 -11.46 26.25
N ASP A 124 -12.53 -12.26 25.57
CA ASP A 124 -12.11 -13.58 26.02
C ASP A 124 -11.25 -13.51 27.28
N MET A 125 -10.45 -12.45 27.43
CA MET A 125 -9.59 -12.19 28.59
C MET A 125 -9.78 -10.74 29.05
N VAL A 126 -10.07 -10.51 30.32
CA VAL A 126 -10.30 -9.18 30.89
C VAL A 126 -9.76 -9.19 32.34
N PRO A 127 -9.09 -8.13 32.82
CA PRO A 127 -8.73 -8.02 34.24
C PRO A 127 -9.98 -8.03 35.09
N GLU A 128 -10.00 -8.84 36.15
CA GLU A 128 -11.17 -8.99 37.02
C GLU A 128 -11.11 -8.02 38.20
N THR A 129 -9.92 -7.72 38.69
CA THR A 129 -9.75 -6.85 39.86
C THR A 129 -10.04 -5.39 39.53
N TRP A 130 -10.51 -4.66 40.55
CA TRP A 130 -10.72 -3.22 40.44
C TRP A 130 -9.41 -2.48 40.09
N GLN A 131 -8.29 -2.87 40.71
CA GLN A 131 -6.97 -2.28 40.46
C GLN A 131 -6.50 -2.57 39.03
N GLY A 132 -6.62 -3.82 38.58
CA GLY A 132 -6.30 -4.24 37.22
C GLY A 132 -7.14 -3.49 36.19
N LYS A 133 -8.44 -3.28 36.44
CA LYS A 133 -9.33 -2.49 35.57
C LYS A 133 -8.90 -1.03 35.45
N ILE A 134 -8.51 -0.38 36.56
CA ILE A 134 -8.02 1.01 36.53
C ILE A 134 -6.73 1.11 35.71
N ILE A 135 -5.77 0.24 36.00
CA ILE A 135 -4.47 0.22 35.30
C ILE A 135 -4.68 -0.07 33.82
N ALA A 136 -5.46 -1.10 33.50
CA ALA A 136 -5.78 -1.47 32.13
C ALA A 136 -6.47 -0.33 31.38
N SER A 137 -7.39 0.39 32.01
CA SER A 137 -8.07 1.54 31.40
C SER A 137 -7.07 2.65 31.06
N PHE A 138 -6.19 3.01 32.00
CA PHE A 138 -5.17 4.04 31.78
C PHE A 138 -4.16 3.62 30.69
N CYS A 139 -3.65 2.39 30.77
CA CYS A 139 -2.75 1.84 29.75
C CYS A 139 -3.41 1.76 28.37
N SER A 140 -4.70 1.42 28.31
CA SER A 140 -5.44 1.34 27.04
C SER A 140 -5.60 2.71 26.39
N LEU A 141 -5.97 3.75 27.16
CA LEU A 141 -6.09 5.12 26.63
C LEU A 141 -4.78 5.61 26.00
N LEU A 142 -3.65 5.38 26.69
CA LEU A 142 -2.34 5.74 26.18
C LEU A 142 -1.94 4.88 24.97
N GLY A 143 -2.07 3.55 25.06
CA GLY A 143 -1.60 2.65 24.01
C GLY A 143 -2.40 2.73 22.72
N ILE A 144 -3.73 2.88 22.78
CA ILE A 144 -4.59 3.08 21.60
C ILE A 144 -4.15 4.33 20.83
N SER A 145 -3.80 5.40 21.54
CA SER A 145 -3.32 6.64 20.92
C SER A 145 -2.09 6.39 20.06
N PHE A 146 -1.10 5.62 20.55
CA PHE A 146 0.11 5.31 19.78
C PHE A 146 -0.13 4.35 18.61
N PHE A 147 -1.00 3.34 18.77
CA PHE A 147 -1.33 2.41 17.69
C PHE A 147 -2.20 3.05 16.58
N ALA A 148 -2.91 4.14 16.89
CA ALA A 148 -3.67 4.92 15.90
C ALA A 148 -2.76 5.85 15.04
N LEU A 149 -1.61 6.29 15.57
CA LEU A 149 -0.73 7.24 14.87
C LEU A 149 -0.22 6.75 13.50
N PRO A 150 0.22 5.48 13.32
CA PRO A 150 0.61 4.96 12.00
C PRO A 150 -0.44 5.19 10.91
N ALA A 151 -1.71 4.96 11.21
CA ALA A 151 -2.80 5.19 10.27
C ALA A 151 -2.96 6.68 9.93
N GLY A 152 -2.84 7.57 10.93
CA GLY A 152 -2.89 9.02 10.73
C GLY A 152 -1.71 9.59 9.93
N ILE A 153 -0.49 9.12 10.20
CA ILE A 153 0.73 9.51 9.49
C ILE A 153 0.63 9.09 8.02
N LEU A 154 0.20 7.86 7.75
CA LEU A 154 0.01 7.40 6.38
C LEU A 154 -1.09 8.17 5.66
N GLY A 155 -2.24 8.40 6.33
CA GLY A 155 -3.36 9.15 5.76
C GLY A 155 -2.97 10.58 5.36
N SER A 156 -2.29 11.31 6.26
CA SER A 156 -1.79 12.65 5.97
C SER A 156 -0.70 12.65 4.90
N GLY A 157 0.22 11.67 4.92
CA GLY A 157 1.25 11.50 3.89
C GLY A 157 0.67 11.25 2.49
N PHE A 158 -0.41 10.47 2.38
CA PHE A 158 -1.14 10.30 1.12
C PHE A 158 -1.81 11.60 0.67
N ALA A 159 -2.47 12.33 1.56
CA ALA A 159 -3.14 13.59 1.25
C ALA A 159 -2.14 14.62 0.69
N LEU A 160 -1.01 14.81 1.36
CA LEU A 160 0.06 15.73 0.93
C LEU A 160 0.62 15.34 -0.44
N LYS A 161 0.81 14.04 -0.69
CA LYS A 161 1.36 13.56 -1.96
C LYS A 161 0.39 13.73 -3.12
N VAL A 162 -0.90 13.54 -2.89
CA VAL A 162 -1.94 13.83 -3.88
C VAL A 162 -1.99 15.32 -4.19
N GLN A 163 -1.91 16.17 -3.16
CA GLN A 163 -1.87 17.63 -3.32
C GLN A 163 -0.64 18.09 -4.13
N GLU A 164 0.54 17.56 -3.83
CA GLU A 164 1.76 17.88 -4.58
C GLU A 164 1.66 17.41 -6.03
N GLN A 165 1.09 16.22 -6.29
CA GLN A 165 0.86 15.76 -7.66
C GLN A 165 -0.11 16.67 -8.43
N GLN A 166 -1.13 17.22 -7.79
CA GLN A 166 -2.02 18.19 -8.42
C GLN A 166 -1.29 19.48 -8.77
N ARG A 167 -0.44 20.00 -7.85
CA ARG A 167 0.39 21.19 -8.08
C ARG A 167 1.36 21.00 -9.25
N GLN A 168 2.04 19.86 -9.29
CA GLN A 168 2.95 19.51 -10.39
C GLN A 168 2.20 19.39 -11.72
N LYS A 169 1.00 18.80 -11.75
CA LYS A 169 0.17 18.75 -12.96
C LYS A 169 -0.19 20.15 -13.46
N HIS A 170 -0.51 21.09 -12.57
CA HIS A 170 -0.78 22.48 -12.96
C HIS A 170 0.46 23.15 -13.57
N MET A 171 1.65 22.92 -13.02
CA MET A 171 2.90 23.44 -13.60
C MET A 171 3.23 22.78 -14.95
N ILE A 172 3.05 21.47 -15.09
CA ILE A 172 3.30 20.74 -16.34
C ILE A 172 2.36 21.24 -17.44
N ARG A 173 1.08 21.50 -17.12
CA ARG A 173 0.13 22.08 -18.09
C ARG A 173 0.58 23.43 -18.64
N ARG A 174 1.35 24.22 -17.88
CA ARG A 174 1.92 25.49 -18.34
C ARG A 174 3.12 25.34 -19.30
N ARG A 175 3.71 24.15 -19.42
CA ARG A 175 4.83 23.92 -20.35
C ARG A 175 4.39 23.97 -21.80
N GLN A 176 3.21 23.44 -22.13
CA GLN A 176 2.71 23.41 -23.51
C GLN A 176 2.50 24.83 -24.07
N PRO A 177 1.76 25.74 -23.39
CA PRO A 177 1.59 27.12 -23.86
C PRO A 177 2.91 27.89 -23.96
N ALA A 178 3.84 27.69 -23.02
CA ALA A 178 5.15 28.32 -23.06
C ALA A 178 5.97 27.87 -24.29
N ALA A 179 5.96 26.57 -24.60
CA ALA A 179 6.59 26.05 -25.81
C ALA A 179 5.96 26.63 -27.09
N THR A 180 4.62 26.71 -27.13
CA THR A 180 3.91 27.34 -28.25
C THR A 180 4.27 28.81 -28.42
N LEU A 181 4.37 29.57 -27.32
CA LEU A 181 4.75 30.98 -27.37
C LEU A 181 6.15 31.16 -27.99
N ILE A 182 7.13 30.37 -27.52
CA ILE A 182 8.51 30.42 -28.05
C ILE A 182 8.52 30.08 -29.55
N GLN A 183 7.79 29.03 -29.95
CA GLN A 183 7.68 28.61 -31.35
C GLN A 183 7.03 29.69 -32.22
N SER A 184 5.97 30.33 -31.74
CA SER A 184 5.30 31.41 -32.46
C SER A 184 6.19 32.64 -32.62
N ILE A 185 6.91 33.05 -31.56
CA ILE A 185 7.86 34.16 -31.62
C ILE A 185 8.96 33.87 -32.64
N TRP A 186 9.52 32.66 -32.64
CA TRP A 186 10.53 32.27 -33.62
C TRP A 186 9.99 32.30 -35.06
N ARG A 187 8.76 31.81 -35.27
CA ARG A 187 8.10 31.88 -36.59
C ARG A 187 7.86 33.32 -37.05
N CYS A 188 7.47 34.22 -36.15
CA CYS A 188 7.33 35.64 -36.46
C CYS A 188 8.67 36.28 -36.82
N TYR A 189 9.73 36.00 -36.08
CA TYR A 189 11.09 36.47 -36.39
C TYR A 189 11.58 35.94 -37.74
N ALA A 190 11.37 34.64 -38.00
CA ALA A 190 11.86 34.00 -39.22
C ALA A 190 11.11 34.46 -40.48
N ALA A 191 9.95 35.10 -40.32
CA ALA A 191 9.14 35.67 -41.39
C ALA A 191 9.55 37.11 -41.78
N ASP A 192 10.50 37.73 -41.07
CA ASP A 192 11.05 39.04 -41.44
C ASP A 192 11.76 38.96 -42.80
N GLU A 193 11.67 40.02 -43.61
CA GLU A 193 12.15 40.06 -45.00
C GLU A 193 13.69 39.90 -45.08
N LYS A 194 14.40 40.23 -43.99
CA LYS A 194 15.85 40.07 -43.84
C LYS A 194 16.28 38.68 -43.37
N SER A 195 15.33 37.79 -43.04
CA SER A 195 15.60 36.47 -42.49
C SER A 195 15.76 35.40 -43.57
N MET A 196 16.91 34.73 -43.60
CA MET A 196 17.28 33.67 -44.57
C MET A 196 16.73 32.27 -44.22
N SER A 197 15.65 32.17 -43.43
CA SER A 197 15.18 30.89 -42.89
C SER A 197 14.35 30.06 -43.88
N GLU A 198 15.00 29.33 -44.79
CA GLU A 198 14.31 28.44 -45.75
C GLU A 198 13.50 27.31 -45.10
N ALA A 199 13.99 26.79 -43.96
CA ALA A 199 13.35 25.68 -43.25
C ALA A 199 11.95 26.02 -42.72
N THR A 200 11.70 27.29 -42.40
CA THR A 200 10.38 27.76 -41.91
C THR A 200 9.34 27.73 -43.03
N TRP A 201 9.71 28.12 -44.25
CA TRP A 201 8.82 28.19 -45.41
C TRP A 201 8.61 26.84 -46.10
N LYS A 202 9.55 25.90 -45.96
CA LYS A 202 9.49 24.55 -46.55
C LYS A 202 8.25 23.74 -46.14
N ILE A 203 7.67 24.02 -44.96
CA ILE A 203 6.43 23.35 -44.50
C ILE A 203 5.18 23.84 -45.25
N HIS A 204 5.22 25.07 -45.79
CA HIS A 204 4.12 25.71 -46.50
C HIS A 204 4.24 25.58 -48.03
N GLN A 205 5.40 25.15 -48.53
CA GLN A 205 5.59 24.87 -49.94
C GLN A 205 4.85 23.58 -50.32
N VAL A 206 3.81 23.72 -51.16
CA VAL A 206 3.16 22.57 -51.79
C VAL A 206 4.14 21.99 -52.80
N ARG A 207 4.46 20.68 -52.67
CA ARG A 207 5.31 19.99 -53.62
C ARG A 207 4.56 19.92 -54.95
N TYR A 208 5.02 20.66 -55.95
CA TYR A 208 4.43 20.64 -57.29
C TYR A 208 4.66 19.24 -57.91
N SER A 209 3.58 18.48 -58.06
CA SER A 209 3.57 17.26 -58.88
C SER A 209 3.09 17.65 -60.28
N PRO A 210 3.93 17.54 -61.32
CA PRO A 210 3.48 17.81 -62.68
C PRO A 210 2.37 16.81 -63.09
N PRO A 211 1.37 17.23 -63.87
CA PRO A 211 0.36 16.32 -64.42
C PRO A 211 1.05 15.31 -65.37
N ALA A 212 0.61 14.05 -65.27
CA ALA A 212 1.10 12.91 -66.05
C ALA A 212 0.82 13.04 -67.55
#